data_AF-R1GSA3-F1
#
_entry.id   AF-R1GSA3-F1
#
_cell.length_a   1.000
_cell.length_b   1.000
_cell.length_c   1.000
_cell.angle_alpha   90.00
_cell.angle_beta   90.00
_cell.angle_gamma   90.00
#
_symmetry.space_group_name_H-M   'P 1'
#
loop_
_entity.id
_entity.type
_entity.pdbx_description
1 polymer ?
#
loop_
_entity_poly.entity_id
_entity_poly.type
_entity_poly.pdbx_seq_one_letter_code
_entity_poly.pdbx_strand_id
1 'polypeptide(L)'
;MDTGSSTGGCRDTGKGQTYVRAAWHKGRYGIMYAWYFPKDMPNSGVSAGAHRHDWENVVVWLNNPAVANPTVIGAAASGHGSYKKVSGLPQNQNGRPLVEYFTNFPTNHELQFKSTVGRDYPMLDWDTMTPAARTALQNTNFGSANVPFKDGSFTSNLDKAWI
;
A
#
# COMPACT_ATOMS: atom_id res chain seq x y z
N MET A 1 -4.32 -11.03 15.55
CA MET A 1 -4.35 -10.73 16.99
C MET A 1 -5.21 -9.49 17.04
N ASP A 2 -6.48 -9.61 17.41
CA ASP A 2 -7.51 -8.61 17.04
C ASP A 2 -8.10 -7.96 18.30
N THR A 3 -7.26 -7.93 19.35
CA THR A 3 -7.55 -7.49 20.70
C THR A 3 -6.39 -6.65 21.24
N GLY A 4 -6.58 -6.04 22.42
CA GLY A 4 -5.59 -5.20 23.07
C GLY A 4 -5.60 -3.75 22.58
N SER A 5 -4.47 -3.05 22.65
CA SER A 5 -4.36 -1.69 22.10
C SER A 5 -4.17 -1.73 20.59
N SER A 6 -4.56 -0.67 19.87
CA SER A 6 -4.41 -0.57 18.41
C SER A 6 -2.99 -0.85 17.93
N THR A 7 -1.99 -0.45 18.74
CA THR A 7 -0.57 -0.62 18.44
C THR A 7 0.12 -1.78 19.21
N GLY A 8 -0.64 -2.51 20.02
CA GLY A 8 -0.12 -3.61 20.83
C GLY A 8 0.41 -4.75 19.97
N GLY A 9 1.70 -5.06 20.12
CA GLY A 9 2.39 -6.14 19.39
C GLY A 9 2.86 -5.79 17.97
N CYS A 10 2.67 -4.55 17.50
CA CYS A 10 3.00 -4.15 16.13
C CYS A 10 3.81 -2.83 16.01
N ARG A 11 4.53 -2.40 17.07
CA ARG A 11 5.37 -1.18 17.05
C ARG A 11 6.84 -1.39 16.69
N ASP A 12 7.25 -2.61 16.40
CA ASP A 12 8.65 -2.91 16.08
C ASP A 12 9.00 -2.36 14.69
N THR A 13 9.60 -1.16 14.67
CA THR A 13 10.01 -0.49 13.43
C THR A 13 11.14 -1.22 12.68
N GLY A 14 11.82 -2.19 13.30
CA GLY A 14 12.83 -3.01 12.65
C GLY A 14 12.25 -4.07 11.69
N LYS A 15 10.92 -4.27 11.71
CA LYS A 15 10.22 -5.28 10.90
C LYS A 15 9.45 -4.73 9.71
N GLY A 16 9.50 -3.42 9.47
CA GLY A 16 8.80 -2.83 8.35
C GLY A 16 9.41 -3.25 7.01
N GLN A 17 8.55 -3.44 6.02
CA GLN A 17 8.91 -3.88 4.67
C GLN A 17 7.97 -3.18 3.68
N THR A 18 8.52 -2.69 2.58
CA THR A 18 7.75 -2.22 1.42
C THR A 18 7.78 -3.28 0.33
N TYR A 19 6.63 -3.61 -0.23
CA TYR A 19 6.49 -4.50 -1.39
C TYR A 19 6.23 -3.66 -2.63
N VAL A 20 6.87 -4.01 -3.74
CA VAL A 20 6.78 -3.22 -4.98
C VAL A 20 6.39 -4.13 -6.14
N ARG A 21 5.47 -3.65 -6.99
CA ARG A 21 5.21 -4.25 -8.30
C ARG A 21 4.89 -3.14 -9.29
N ALA A 22 5.46 -3.20 -10.48
CA ALA A 22 5.26 -2.20 -11.52
C ALA A 22 4.88 -2.84 -12.85
N ALA A 23 4.07 -2.13 -13.64
CA ALA A 23 3.76 -2.53 -15.01
C ALA A 23 3.23 -1.37 -15.84
N TRP A 24 3.31 -1.52 -17.15
CA TRP A 24 2.50 -0.73 -18.08
C TRP A 24 1.01 -1.09 -17.92
N HIS A 25 0.17 -0.07 -17.88
CA HIS A 25 -1.28 -0.21 -17.82
C HIS A 25 -1.92 0.98 -18.53
N LYS A 26 -2.78 0.72 -19.52
CA LYS A 26 -3.52 1.75 -20.29
C LYS A 26 -2.65 2.92 -20.81
N GLY A 27 -1.41 2.65 -21.19
CA GLY A 27 -0.49 3.65 -21.75
C GLY A 27 0.29 4.48 -20.74
N ARG A 28 0.23 4.15 -19.44
CA ARG A 28 1.10 4.73 -18.39
C ARG A 28 1.81 3.62 -17.63
N TYR A 29 2.87 3.98 -16.91
CA TYR A 29 3.60 3.03 -16.08
C TYR A 29 3.20 3.20 -14.62
N GLY A 30 2.52 2.20 -14.07
CA GLY A 30 2.06 2.20 -12.68
C GLY A 30 3.03 1.46 -11.78
N ILE A 31 3.47 2.11 -10.71
CA ILE A 31 4.31 1.51 -9.67
C ILE A 31 3.47 1.43 -8.39
N MET A 32 3.15 0.21 -7.96
CA MET A 32 2.46 -0.03 -6.71
C MET A 32 3.46 -0.27 -5.58
N TYR A 33 3.33 0.50 -4.50
CA TYR A 33 4.03 0.28 -3.23
C TYR A 33 3.02 -0.18 -2.20
N ALA A 34 3.27 -1.29 -1.52
CA ALA A 34 2.34 -1.89 -0.58
C ALA A 34 3.00 -2.22 0.76
N TRP A 35 2.19 -2.20 1.81
CA TRP A 35 2.59 -2.50 3.18
C TRP A 35 1.62 -3.49 3.81
N TYR A 36 2.20 -4.37 4.63
CA TYR A 36 1.44 -5.30 5.46
C TYR A 36 1.48 -4.85 6.92
N PHE A 37 0.34 -4.84 7.58
CA PHE A 37 0.24 -4.65 9.02
C PHE A 37 -0.31 -5.92 9.68
N PRO A 38 0.20 -6.32 10.87
CA PRO A 38 -0.27 -7.54 11.54
C PRO A 38 -1.77 -7.55 11.91
N LYS A 39 -2.38 -6.37 12.04
CA LYS A 39 -3.80 -6.18 12.35
C LYS A 39 -4.28 -4.80 11.91
N ASP A 40 -5.56 -4.69 11.66
CA ASP A 40 -6.31 -3.44 11.57
C ASP A 40 -7.21 -3.33 12.80
N MET A 41 -6.90 -2.38 13.67
CA MET A 41 -7.65 -2.15 14.91
C MET A 41 -7.73 -0.64 15.17
N PRO A 42 -8.83 0.02 14.75
CA PRO A 42 -8.92 1.48 14.82
C PRO A 42 -8.96 2.01 16.27
N ASN A 43 -9.65 1.29 17.17
CA ASN A 43 -9.84 1.68 18.56
C ASN A 43 -9.28 0.63 19.52
N SER A 44 -8.47 1.07 20.49
CA SER A 44 -7.94 0.19 21.54
C SER A 44 -9.06 -0.42 22.38
N GLY A 45 -8.99 -1.71 22.65
CA GLY A 45 -10.00 -2.45 23.41
C GLY A 45 -11.31 -2.74 22.68
N VAL A 46 -11.50 -2.26 21.45
CA VAL A 46 -12.71 -2.50 20.65
C VAL A 46 -12.40 -3.46 19.52
N SER A 47 -12.90 -4.69 19.63
CA SER A 47 -12.72 -5.71 18.58
C SER A 47 -13.78 -5.68 17.49
N ALA A 48 -14.93 -5.01 17.71
CA ALA A 48 -15.94 -4.86 16.66
C ALA A 48 -15.35 -4.04 15.49
N GLY A 49 -15.36 -4.64 14.29
CA GLY A 49 -14.75 -4.04 13.10
C GLY A 49 -13.22 -4.20 13.00
N ALA A 50 -12.54 -4.69 14.04
CA ALA A 50 -11.12 -5.02 13.95
C ALA A 50 -10.92 -6.35 13.21
N HIS A 51 -9.78 -6.50 12.53
CA HIS A 51 -9.42 -7.76 11.90
C HIS A 51 -7.92 -8.04 11.93
N ARG A 52 -7.59 -9.33 11.89
CA ARG A 52 -6.23 -9.80 11.67
C ARG A 52 -5.81 -9.47 10.24
N HIS A 53 -4.55 -9.08 10.10
CA HIS A 53 -3.95 -8.66 8.84
C HIS A 53 -4.52 -7.35 8.32
N ASP A 54 -3.64 -6.61 7.67
CA ASP A 54 -4.03 -5.49 6.83
C ASP A 54 -3.05 -5.35 5.68
N TRP A 55 -3.55 -4.88 4.55
CA TRP A 55 -2.80 -4.68 3.33
C TRP A 55 -3.25 -3.38 2.68
N GLU A 56 -2.34 -2.42 2.64
CA GLU A 56 -2.57 -1.11 2.06
C GLU A 56 -1.53 -0.82 0.98
N ASN A 57 -1.88 0.01 0.00
CA ASN A 57 -0.98 0.36 -1.10
C ASN A 57 -1.21 1.77 -1.67
N VAL A 58 -0.16 2.31 -2.27
CA VAL A 58 -0.26 3.45 -3.17
C VAL A 58 0.18 3.05 -4.58
N VAL A 59 -0.41 3.67 -5.59
CA VAL A 59 0.04 3.56 -6.99
C VAL A 59 0.54 4.92 -7.45
N VAL A 60 1.76 4.98 -7.95
CA VAL A 60 2.36 6.16 -8.60
C VAL A 60 2.36 5.94 -10.10
N TRP A 61 1.79 6.87 -10.85
CA TRP A 61 1.69 6.82 -12.30
C TRP A 61 2.76 7.68 -12.95
N LEU A 62 3.59 7.06 -13.80
CA LEU A 62 4.59 7.73 -14.61
C LEU A 62 4.17 7.75 -16.08
N ASN A 63 4.67 8.73 -16.83
CA ASN A 63 4.55 8.73 -18.29
C ASN A 63 5.32 7.58 -18.93
N ASN A 64 6.62 7.47 -18.66
CA ASN A 64 7.50 6.46 -19.21
C ASN A 64 8.73 6.32 -18.29
N PRO A 65 8.99 5.14 -17.69
CA PRO A 65 10.13 4.95 -16.80
C PRO A 65 11.47 4.90 -17.54
N ALA A 66 11.46 4.75 -18.87
CA ALA A 66 12.69 4.58 -19.67
C ALA A 66 13.32 5.92 -20.13
N VAL A 67 12.67 7.06 -19.88
CA VAL A 67 13.24 8.38 -20.22
C VAL A 67 14.11 8.89 -19.07
N ALA A 68 15.04 9.80 -19.37
CA ALA A 68 16.00 10.31 -18.38
C ALA A 68 15.34 11.01 -17.18
N ASN A 69 14.21 11.69 -17.40
CA ASN A 69 13.45 12.38 -16.36
C ASN A 69 11.96 12.01 -16.48
N PRO A 70 11.54 10.87 -15.90
CA PRO A 70 10.14 10.47 -15.90
C PRO A 70 9.28 11.51 -15.18
N THR A 71 8.10 11.79 -15.72
CA THR A 71 7.12 12.71 -15.12
C THR A 71 6.10 11.90 -14.33
N VAL A 72 5.86 12.29 -13.08
CA VAL A 72 4.73 11.78 -12.30
C VAL A 72 3.43 12.40 -12.80
N ILE A 73 2.54 11.58 -13.35
CA ILE A 73 1.23 12.00 -13.84
C ILE A 73 0.22 12.13 -12.70
N GLY A 74 0.34 11.27 -11.69
CA GLY A 74 -0.55 11.26 -10.54
C GLY A 74 -0.22 10.14 -9.58
N ALA A 75 -0.91 10.12 -8.45
CA ALA A 75 -0.81 9.06 -7.47
C ALA A 75 -2.16 8.75 -6.83
N ALA A 76 -2.30 7.54 -6.32
CA ALA A 76 -3.53 7.04 -5.73
C ALA A 76 -3.21 6.28 -4.44
N ALA A 77 -3.89 6.58 -3.34
CA ALA A 77 -3.71 5.93 -2.04
C ALA A 77 -4.95 5.11 -1.66
N SER A 78 -4.77 3.85 -1.25
CA SER A 78 -5.89 2.95 -0.95
C SER A 78 -6.65 3.35 0.32
N GLY A 79 -7.93 3.01 0.32
CA GLY A 79 -8.79 3.08 1.49
C GLY A 79 -10.10 2.35 1.22
N HIS A 80 -10.42 1.37 2.07
CA HIS A 80 -11.70 0.64 2.03
C HIS A 80 -12.07 0.08 0.64
N GLY A 81 -11.10 -0.49 -0.07
CA GLY A 81 -11.29 -1.09 -1.40
C GLY A 81 -11.35 -0.11 -2.58
N SER A 82 -11.20 1.19 -2.32
CA SER A 82 -11.14 2.30 -3.28
C SER A 82 -9.81 3.05 -3.18
N TYR A 83 -9.66 4.15 -3.96
CA TYR A 83 -8.45 4.98 -3.95
C TYR A 83 -8.77 6.47 -3.90
N LYS A 84 -8.05 7.20 -3.04
CA LYS A 84 -7.95 8.67 -3.04
C LYS A 84 -6.89 9.08 -4.06
N LYS A 85 -7.27 9.85 -5.08
CA LYS A 85 -6.45 10.16 -6.25
C LYS A 85 -5.99 11.62 -6.23
N VAL A 86 -4.75 11.85 -6.64
CA VAL A 86 -4.13 13.19 -6.77
C VAL A 86 -3.42 13.26 -8.12
N SER A 87 -3.66 14.32 -8.88
CA SER A 87 -2.94 14.59 -10.12
C SER A 87 -1.56 15.20 -9.83
N GLY A 88 -0.59 14.89 -10.66
CA GLY A 88 0.81 15.27 -10.47
C GLY A 88 1.48 14.57 -9.29
N LEU A 89 2.64 15.08 -8.89
CA LEU A 89 3.38 14.57 -7.75
C LEU A 89 2.64 14.92 -6.45
N PRO A 90 2.26 13.95 -5.60
CA PRO A 90 1.61 14.24 -4.31
C PRO A 90 2.58 14.93 -3.34
N GLN A 91 2.13 15.19 -2.11
CA GLN A 91 3.01 15.61 -1.01
C GLN A 91 4.24 14.69 -1.00
N ASN A 92 5.42 15.28 -1.06
CA ASN A 92 6.65 14.55 -1.30
C ASN A 92 7.84 15.23 -0.61
N GLN A 93 8.90 14.44 -0.43
CA GLN A 93 10.24 14.93 -0.08
C GLN A 93 11.20 14.46 -1.17
N ASN A 94 11.80 15.40 -1.92
CA ASN A 94 12.75 15.10 -3.01
C ASN A 94 12.19 14.10 -4.04
N GLY A 95 10.94 14.28 -4.46
CA GLY A 95 10.30 13.38 -5.44
C GLY A 95 9.73 12.09 -4.86
N ARG A 96 9.88 11.88 -3.54
CA ARG A 96 9.41 10.67 -2.84
C ARG A 96 8.06 10.94 -2.19
N PRO A 97 6.96 10.30 -2.62
CA PRO A 97 5.66 10.50 -2.02
C PRO A 97 5.66 10.24 -0.51
N LEU A 98 5.01 11.12 0.24
CA LEU A 98 4.84 11.00 1.68
C LEU A 98 3.44 10.46 1.96
N VAL A 99 3.40 9.26 2.54
CA VAL A 99 2.18 8.48 2.75
C VAL A 99 1.92 8.30 4.24
N GLU A 100 0.69 8.55 4.66
CA GLU A 100 0.23 8.37 6.04
C GLU A 100 -0.75 7.20 6.09
N TYR A 101 -0.49 6.27 7.02
CA TYR A 101 -1.41 5.22 7.42
C TYR A 101 -2.16 5.69 8.68
N PHE A 102 -3.47 5.83 8.57
CA PHE A 102 -4.30 6.41 9.63
C PHE A 102 -5.65 5.72 9.70
N THR A 103 -6.41 6.03 10.74
CA THR A 103 -7.81 5.65 10.89
C THR A 103 -8.63 6.89 11.25
N ASN A 104 -9.87 6.95 10.79
CA ASN A 104 -10.85 7.92 11.23
C ASN A 104 -12.15 7.21 11.58
N PHE A 105 -12.51 7.20 12.86
CA PHE A 105 -13.72 6.50 13.32
C PHE A 105 -14.97 7.01 12.56
N PRO A 106 -15.86 6.14 12.07
CA PRO A 106 -15.99 4.71 12.41
C PRO A 106 -15.27 3.72 11.49
N THR A 107 -14.43 4.18 10.56
CA THR A 107 -13.79 3.28 9.61
C THR A 107 -12.46 2.72 10.12
N ASN A 108 -12.05 1.61 9.50
CA ASN A 108 -10.77 0.95 9.67
C ASN A 108 -9.60 1.81 9.15
N HIS A 109 -8.39 1.24 9.04
CA HIS A 109 -7.27 2.01 8.52
C HIS A 109 -7.38 2.25 7.00
N GLU A 110 -6.69 3.29 6.55
CA GLU A 110 -6.54 3.65 5.14
C GLU A 110 -5.28 4.52 4.95
N LEU A 111 -4.91 4.79 3.69
CA LEU A 111 -3.77 5.61 3.33
C LEU A 111 -4.17 6.98 2.81
N GLN A 112 -3.39 8.01 3.10
CA GLN A 112 -3.48 9.30 2.41
C GLN A 112 -2.10 9.88 2.14
N PHE A 113 -2.03 10.91 1.28
CA PHE A 113 -0.80 11.69 1.12
C PHE A 113 -0.76 12.81 2.17
N LYS A 114 0.39 12.98 2.84
CA LYS A 114 0.55 13.93 3.95
C LYS A 114 1.92 14.59 3.87
N SER A 115 2.06 15.82 4.38
CA SER A 115 3.34 16.55 4.37
C SER A 115 4.33 16.10 5.46
N THR A 116 3.92 15.23 6.38
CA THR A 116 4.79 14.72 7.44
C THR A 116 5.77 13.69 6.87
N VAL A 117 7.07 13.89 7.11
CA VAL A 117 8.10 12.93 6.70
C VAL A 117 7.92 11.63 7.46
N GLY A 118 7.76 10.54 6.71
CA GLY A 118 7.59 9.19 7.24
C GLY A 118 8.92 8.47 7.46
N ARG A 119 8.89 7.15 7.31
CA ARG A 119 10.05 6.27 7.42
C ARG A 119 10.17 5.42 6.16
N ASP A 120 11.42 5.15 5.79
CA ASP A 120 11.73 4.20 4.74
C ASP A 120 11.90 2.80 5.31
N TYR A 121 11.40 1.83 4.55
CA TYR A 121 11.63 0.41 4.79
C TYR A 121 12.32 -0.20 3.57
N PRO A 122 13.08 -1.30 3.74
CA PRO A 122 13.59 -2.07 2.63
C PRO A 122 12.48 -2.36 1.61
N MET A 123 12.83 -2.37 0.32
CA MET A 123 11.91 -2.64 -0.76
C MET A 123 12.17 -4.04 -1.32
N LEU A 124 11.10 -4.79 -1.56
CA LEU A 124 11.15 -6.10 -2.21
C LEU A 124 10.24 -6.08 -3.44
N ASP A 125 10.88 -6.12 -4.61
CA ASP A 125 10.18 -6.17 -5.89
C ASP A 125 9.62 -7.58 -6.14
N TRP A 126 8.34 -7.65 -6.50
CA TRP A 126 7.61 -8.86 -6.88
C TRP A 126 8.40 -9.75 -7.86
N ASP A 127 9.03 -9.14 -8.87
CA ASP A 127 9.73 -9.89 -9.91
C ASP A 127 11.05 -10.52 -9.39
N THR A 128 11.62 -9.92 -8.34
CA THR A 128 12.84 -10.41 -7.67
C THR A 128 12.58 -11.41 -6.53
N MET A 129 11.33 -11.53 -6.08
CA MET A 129 10.96 -12.48 -5.02
C MET A 129 11.30 -13.92 -5.39
N THR A 130 11.61 -14.74 -4.40
CA THR A 130 11.73 -16.19 -4.63
C THR A 130 10.38 -16.76 -5.08
N PRO A 131 10.38 -17.86 -5.87
CA PRO A 131 9.14 -18.54 -6.23
C PRO A 131 8.28 -18.88 -5.01
N ALA A 132 8.89 -19.35 -3.91
CA ALA A 132 8.18 -19.67 -2.67
C ALA A 132 7.46 -18.46 -2.07
N ALA A 133 8.10 -17.29 -2.03
CA ALA A 133 7.48 -16.06 -1.51
C ALA A 133 6.31 -15.61 -2.40
N ARG A 134 6.48 -15.63 -3.74
CA ARG A 134 5.38 -15.32 -4.67
C ARG A 134 4.22 -16.28 -4.52
N THR A 135 4.47 -17.59 -4.46
CA THR A 135 3.41 -18.61 -4.25
C THR A 135 2.69 -18.40 -2.93
N ALA A 136 3.40 -18.08 -1.85
CA ALA A 136 2.79 -17.80 -0.55
C ALA A 136 1.87 -16.57 -0.64
N LEU A 137 2.34 -15.45 -1.21
CA LEU A 137 1.54 -14.23 -1.36
C LEU A 137 0.37 -14.41 -2.33
N GLN A 138 0.51 -15.24 -3.34
CA GLN A 138 -0.56 -15.55 -4.28
C GLN A 138 -1.72 -16.29 -3.62
N ASN A 139 -1.39 -17.29 -2.78
CA ASN A 139 -2.34 -18.31 -2.33
C ASN A 139 -2.79 -18.17 -0.88
N THR A 140 -2.07 -17.41 -0.05
CA THR A 140 -2.42 -17.27 1.37
C THR A 140 -3.72 -16.49 1.54
N ASN A 141 -4.61 -17.00 2.38
CA ASN A 141 -5.81 -16.31 2.84
C ASN A 141 -5.45 -15.40 4.02
N PHE A 142 -5.50 -14.08 3.81
CA PHE A 142 -5.27 -13.06 4.84
C PHE A 142 -6.59 -12.58 5.49
N GLY A 143 -7.65 -13.37 5.42
CA GLY A 143 -8.95 -13.04 6.00
C GLY A 143 -9.59 -11.84 5.30
N SER A 144 -9.79 -10.75 6.04
CA SER A 144 -10.37 -9.51 5.51
C SER A 144 -9.40 -8.71 4.63
N ALA A 145 -8.09 -8.95 4.75
CA ALA A 145 -7.08 -8.26 3.96
C ALA A 145 -6.74 -9.04 2.68
N ASN A 146 -6.36 -8.33 1.62
CA ASN A 146 -5.99 -8.91 0.34
C ASN A 146 -4.65 -8.35 -0.15
N VAL A 147 -3.72 -9.23 -0.53
CA VAL A 147 -2.42 -8.80 -1.11
C VAL A 147 -2.70 -7.98 -2.38
N PRO A 148 -2.33 -6.69 -2.45
CA PRO A 148 -2.84 -5.81 -3.50
C PRO A 148 -2.08 -5.95 -4.83
N PHE A 149 -0.89 -6.54 -4.79
CA PHE A 149 0.03 -6.68 -5.92
C PHE A 149 0.20 -8.12 -6.42
N LYS A 150 -0.59 -9.09 -5.92
CA LYS A 150 -0.57 -10.46 -6.45
C LYS A 150 -1.27 -10.53 -7.82
N ASP A 151 -1.10 -11.64 -8.53
CA ASP A 151 -1.76 -11.83 -9.83
C ASP A 151 -3.29 -11.75 -9.69
N GLY A 152 -3.94 -11.05 -10.61
CA GLY A 152 -5.38 -10.71 -10.57
C GLY A 152 -5.67 -9.42 -9.78
N SER A 153 -5.26 -9.36 -8.51
CA SER A 153 -5.47 -8.18 -7.66
C SER A 153 -4.73 -6.95 -8.19
N PHE A 154 -3.50 -7.14 -8.70
CA PHE A 154 -2.67 -6.07 -9.20
C PHE A 154 -3.36 -5.27 -10.31
N THR A 155 -3.81 -5.94 -11.37
CA THR A 155 -4.48 -5.29 -12.50
C THR A 155 -5.79 -4.60 -12.07
N SER A 156 -6.61 -5.25 -11.24
CA SER A 156 -7.85 -4.66 -10.74
C SER A 156 -7.60 -3.40 -9.90
N ASN A 157 -6.53 -3.41 -9.10
CA ASN A 157 -6.13 -2.25 -8.32
C ASN A 157 -5.57 -1.13 -9.20
N LEU A 158 -4.81 -1.45 -10.25
CA LEU A 158 -4.39 -0.46 -11.25
C LEU A 158 -5.61 0.18 -11.95
N ASP A 159 -6.64 -0.59 -12.29
CA ASP A 159 -7.88 -0.06 -12.86
C ASP A 159 -8.57 0.94 -11.92
N LYS A 160 -8.69 0.59 -10.63
CA LYS A 160 -9.30 1.46 -9.61
C LYS A 160 -8.47 2.71 -9.34
N ALA A 161 -7.15 2.57 -9.31
CA ALA A 161 -6.18 3.62 -9.05
C ALA A 161 -5.92 4.53 -10.27
N TRP A 162 -6.43 4.17 -11.45
CA TRP A 162 -6.21 4.90 -12.69
C TRP A 162 -6.62 6.37 -12.58
N ILE A 163 -5.76 7.26 -13.07
CA ILE A 163 -5.96 8.71 -13.17
C ILE A 163 -5.71 9.15 -14.61
#